data_AF-A0A553P3N6-F1
#
_entry.id   AF-A0A553P3N6-F1
#
_cell.length_a   1.000
_cell.length_b   1.000
_cell.length_c   1.000
_cell.angle_alpha   90.00
_cell.angle_beta   90.00
_cell.angle_gamma   90.00
#
_symmetry.space_group_name_H-M   'P 1'
#
loop_
_entity.id
_entity.type
_entity.pdbx_description
1 polymer ?
#
loop_
_entity_poly.entity_id
_entity_poly.type
_entity_poly.pdbx_seq_one_letter_code
_entity_poly.pdbx_strand_id
1 'polypeptide(L)'
;SDPALPRFLPSQPFTPLQQSSSQYPFQDVSVDLFEEKGKYYLVLVDRYNHYERFEKQKLTLNAKSAMCLNRSAKPPSKLNPGDLVHVQDPLTKKWAETGTVITRCSSGQSYEVNINGSKRFRSRRLLRLVPEFSKTPEGEM
;
A
#
# COMPACT_ATOMS: atom_id res chain seq x y z
N SER A 1 41.72 48.19 -11.09
CA SER A 1 40.29 48.36 -11.38
C SER A 1 39.65 46.99 -11.32
N ASP A 2 38.99 46.67 -10.21
CA ASP A 2 38.49 45.33 -9.89
C ASP A 2 37.01 45.24 -10.31
N PRO A 3 36.58 44.29 -11.17
CA PRO A 3 35.17 44.18 -11.52
C PRO A 3 34.42 43.43 -10.42
N ALA A 4 33.58 44.16 -9.69
CA ALA A 4 32.70 43.61 -8.66
C ALA A 4 31.79 42.51 -9.23
N LEU A 5 31.85 41.31 -8.64
CA LEU A 5 30.96 40.20 -8.97
C LEU A 5 29.50 40.54 -8.61
N PRO A 6 28.50 40.09 -9.39
CA PRO A 6 27.10 40.30 -9.06
C PRO A 6 26.73 39.50 -7.81
N ARG A 7 26.20 40.19 -6.80
CA ARG A 7 25.65 39.58 -5.58
C ARG A 7 24.41 38.75 -5.95
N PHE A 8 24.53 37.42 -5.95
CA PHE A 8 23.40 36.50 -6.04
C PHE A 8 22.51 36.66 -4.80
N LEU A 9 21.41 37.40 -4.93
CA LEU A 9 20.31 37.29 -3.98
C LEU A 9 19.45 36.09 -4.41
N PRO A 10 19.00 35.21 -3.48
CA PRO A 10 18.09 34.13 -3.84
C PRO A 10 16.75 34.73 -4.25
N SER A 11 16.45 34.71 -5.56
CA SER A 11 15.10 34.96 -6.05
C SER A 11 14.26 33.72 -5.78
N GLN A 12 13.47 33.71 -4.71
CA GLN A 12 12.28 32.87 -4.72
C GLN A 12 11.19 33.65 -5.46
N PRO A 13 10.80 33.29 -6.70
CA PRO A 13 9.61 33.85 -7.27
C PRO A 13 8.42 33.44 -6.40
N PHE A 14 7.67 34.43 -5.91
CA PHE A 14 6.37 34.22 -5.28
C PHE A 14 5.49 33.48 -6.29
N THR A 15 5.39 32.16 -6.13
CA THR A 15 4.43 31.40 -6.92
C THR A 15 3.08 31.72 -6.28
N PRO A 16 2.14 32.37 -7.00
CA PRO A 16 0.83 32.64 -6.41
C PRO A 16 0.22 31.31 -5.97
N LEU A 17 -0.27 31.25 -4.74
CA LEU A 17 -0.90 30.06 -4.18
C LEU A 17 -2.11 29.70 -5.05
N GLN A 18 -1.93 28.77 -5.97
CA GLN A 18 -2.99 28.32 -6.85
C GLN A 18 -3.92 27.41 -6.04
N GLN A 19 -5.05 27.96 -5.61
CA GLN A 19 -6.10 27.20 -4.94
C GLN A 19 -6.79 26.30 -5.97
N SER A 20 -6.49 25.01 -5.96
CA SER A 20 -7.25 24.03 -6.74
C SER A 20 -8.65 23.89 -6.15
N SER A 21 -9.69 24.07 -6.97
CA SER A 21 -11.06 23.72 -6.58
C SER A 21 -11.21 22.20 -6.66
N SER A 22 -11.22 21.55 -5.50
CA SER A 22 -11.36 20.09 -5.40
C SER A 22 -12.79 19.68 -5.80
N GLN A 23 -12.93 18.79 -6.76
CA GLN A 23 -14.19 18.30 -7.32
C GLN A 23 -14.62 16.93 -6.78
N TYR A 24 -13.71 16.18 -6.17
CA TYR A 24 -13.97 14.83 -5.67
C TYR A 24 -13.36 14.60 -4.27
N PRO A 25 -13.96 13.71 -3.45
CA PRO A 25 -13.41 13.36 -2.14
C PRO A 25 -12.01 12.75 -2.29
N PHE A 26 -11.11 13.13 -1.40
CA PHE A 26 -9.69 12.76 -1.37
C PHE A 26 -8.86 13.19 -2.59
N GLN A 27 -9.40 14.03 -3.48
CA GLN A 27 -8.64 14.56 -4.61
C GLN A 27 -7.48 15.44 -4.14
N ASP A 28 -7.70 16.14 -3.03
CA ASP A 28 -6.80 17.15 -2.48
C ASP A 28 -6.83 17.05 -0.96
N VAL A 29 -5.92 16.26 -0.41
CA VAL A 29 -5.78 16.06 1.03
C VAL A 29 -4.62 16.88 1.60
N SER A 30 -4.81 17.46 2.77
CA SER A 30 -3.71 17.99 3.58
C SER A 30 -3.43 17.04 4.74
N VAL A 31 -2.15 16.89 5.07
CA VAL A 31 -1.69 16.01 6.13
C VAL A 31 -0.76 16.79 7.05
N ASP A 32 -0.99 16.66 8.37
CA ASP A 32 -0.14 17.27 9.39
C ASP A 32 0.21 16.24 10.48
N LEU A 33 1.42 16.34 11.03
CA LEU A 33 1.94 15.47 12.09
C LEU A 33 2.17 16.31 13.35
N PHE A 34 1.40 16.04 14.41
CA PHE A 34 1.54 16.77 15.67
C PHE A 34 1.81 15.83 16.85
N GLU A 35 2.49 16.36 17.86
CA GLU A 35 2.79 15.65 19.11
C GLU A 35 1.99 16.25 20.27
N GLU A 36 1.27 15.42 21.01
CA GLU A 36 0.61 15.81 22.26
C GLU A 36 0.85 14.75 23.34
N LYS A 37 1.43 15.15 24.48
CA LYS A 37 1.71 14.27 25.65
C LYS A 37 2.53 13.02 25.27
N GLY A 38 3.55 13.19 24.42
CA GLY A 38 4.39 12.09 23.93
C GLY A 38 3.68 11.15 22.96
N LYS A 39 2.54 11.58 22.38
CA LYS A 39 1.81 10.84 21.36
C LYS A 39 1.80 11.58 20.02
N TYR A 40 2.15 10.86 18.97
CA TYR A 40 2.17 11.37 17.59
C TYR A 40 0.85 11.09 16.90
N TYR A 41 0.26 12.14 16.32
CA TYR A 41 -1.00 12.09 15.59
C TYR A 41 -0.79 12.60 14.17
N LEU A 42 -1.29 11.84 13.20
CA LEU A 42 -1.35 12.24 11.80
C LEU A 42 -2.78 12.68 11.52
N VAL A 43 -2.98 13.98 11.29
CA VAL A 43 -4.27 14.53 10.89
C VAL A 43 -4.32 14.53 9.39
N LEU A 44 -5.33 13.89 8.84
CA LEU A 44 -5.64 13.96 7.42
C LEU A 44 -6.95 14.73 7.28
N VAL A 45 -6.90 15.83 6.53
CA VAL A 45 -8.05 16.67 6.22
C VAL A 45 -8.26 16.64 4.71
N ASP A 46 -9.49 16.36 4.30
CA ASP A 46 -9.90 16.46 2.91
C ASP A 46 -10.41 17.89 2.63
N ARG A 47 -9.87 18.54 1.59
CA ARG A 47 -10.29 19.89 1.17
C ARG A 47 -11.63 19.90 0.43
N TYR A 48 -12.22 18.73 0.18
CA TYR A 48 -13.47 18.55 -0.56
C TYR A 48 -14.77 19.02 0.16
N ASN A 49 -14.72 19.44 1.42
CA ASN A 49 -15.93 19.54 2.25
C ASN A 49 -16.83 20.77 1.96
N HIS A 50 -17.83 20.60 1.10
CA HIS A 50 -19.15 21.23 1.27
C HIS A 50 -19.95 20.38 2.28
N TYR A 51 -20.22 20.96 3.43
CA TYR A 51 -20.82 20.35 4.63
C TYR A 51 -22.25 19.86 4.38
N GLU A 52 -22.60 18.64 4.82
CA GLU A 52 -23.88 18.25 5.45
C GLU A 52 -23.96 16.72 5.71
N ARG A 53 -23.05 16.18 6.54
CA ARG A 53 -23.30 15.03 7.43
C ARG A 53 -22.02 14.70 8.19
N PHE A 54 -21.93 15.13 9.45
CA PHE A 54 -20.81 14.76 10.31
C PHE A 54 -21.17 13.54 11.15
N GLU A 55 -20.55 12.40 10.86
CA GLU A 55 -20.16 11.48 11.93
C GLU A 55 -18.75 11.86 12.37
N LYS A 56 -18.59 12.20 13.66
CA LYS A 56 -17.28 12.52 14.24
C LYS A 56 -16.45 11.24 14.36
N GLN A 57 -15.63 10.93 13.36
CA GLN A 57 -14.64 9.87 13.49
C GLN A 57 -13.38 10.42 14.18
N LYS A 58 -13.20 10.08 15.46
CA LYS A 58 -11.94 10.33 16.18
C LYS A 58 -10.95 9.22 15.83
N LEU A 59 -10.02 9.48 14.92
CA LEU A 59 -8.87 8.61 14.71
C LEU A 59 -7.82 8.91 15.80
N THR A 60 -7.76 8.08 16.82
CA THR A 60 -6.67 8.13 17.82
C THR A 60 -5.51 7.30 17.31
N LEU A 61 -4.42 7.95 16.89
CA LEU A 61 -3.15 7.25 16.71
C LEU A 61 -2.51 7.10 18.09
N ASN A 62 -2.68 5.92 18.69
CA ASN A 62 -1.84 5.56 19.81
C ASN A 62 -0.37 5.60 19.34
N ALA A 63 0.47 6.31 20.08
CA ALA A 63 1.91 6.52 19.86
C ALA A 63 2.78 5.24 19.86
N LYS A 64 2.16 4.07 19.69
CA LYS A 64 2.83 2.83 19.31
C LYS A 64 2.76 2.57 17.80
N SER A 65 2.11 3.40 17.00
CA SER A 65 1.80 3.04 15.61
C SER A 65 2.82 3.44 14.54
N ALA A 66 3.94 4.10 14.88
CA ALA A 66 5.05 4.29 13.93
C ALA A 66 6.23 3.32 14.17
N MET A 67 6.55 3.00 15.44
CA MET A 67 7.61 2.04 15.79
C MET A 67 7.13 0.59 15.99
N CYS A 68 5.82 0.32 16.13
CA CYS A 68 5.31 -1.05 16.34
C CYS A 68 4.46 -1.63 15.19
N LEU A 69 4.49 -1.07 13.97
CA LEU A 69 3.86 -1.75 12.82
C LEU A 69 4.65 -2.97 12.30
N ASN A 70 5.86 -3.22 12.80
CA ASN A 70 6.74 -4.28 12.26
C ASN A 70 7.39 -5.20 13.31
N ARG A 71 6.93 -5.26 14.57
CA ARG A 71 7.51 -6.28 15.50
C ARG A 71 7.00 -7.69 15.20
N SER A 72 5.74 -7.81 14.75
CA SER A 72 5.10 -9.10 14.40
C SER A 72 4.85 -9.28 12.89
N ALA A 73 5.14 -8.26 12.07
CA ALA A 73 4.98 -8.36 10.62
C ALA A 73 6.11 -9.21 10.04
N LYS A 74 5.95 -10.53 10.06
CA LYS A 74 6.87 -11.43 9.36
C LYS A 74 6.79 -11.12 7.87
N PRO A 75 7.93 -10.90 7.19
CA PRO A 75 7.92 -10.75 5.74
C PRO A 75 7.28 -12.01 5.14
N PRO A 76 6.33 -11.87 4.20
CA PRO A 76 5.68 -13.02 3.62
C PRO A 76 6.72 -13.91 2.93
N SER A 77 6.64 -15.22 3.14
CA SER A 77 7.60 -16.18 2.58
C SER A 77 7.65 -16.05 1.07
N LYS A 78 8.83 -15.89 0.46
CA LYS A 78 8.92 -15.75 -1.00
C LYS A 78 8.42 -17.04 -1.65
N LEU A 79 7.62 -16.92 -2.72
CA LEU A 79 7.15 -18.05 -3.51
C LEU A 79 8.05 -18.18 -4.73
N ASN A 80 8.24 -19.41 -5.20
CA ASN A 80 9.01 -19.71 -6.40
C ASN A 80 8.07 -20.04 -7.57
N PRO A 81 8.50 -19.78 -8.82
CA PRO A 81 7.86 -20.35 -10.00
C PRO A 81 7.69 -21.87 -9.84
N GLY A 82 6.51 -22.39 -10.17
CA GLY A 82 6.12 -23.79 -10.02
C GLY A 82 5.40 -24.12 -8.71
N ASP A 83 5.42 -23.23 -7.71
CA ASP A 83 4.74 -23.48 -6.44
C ASP A 83 3.22 -23.52 -6.62
N LEU A 84 2.58 -24.54 -6.05
CA LEU A 84 1.12 -24.61 -5.91
C LEU A 84 0.69 -23.72 -4.76
N VAL A 85 -0.23 -22.81 -5.03
CA VAL A 85 -0.69 -21.81 -4.06
C VAL A 85 -2.21 -21.74 -3.98
N HIS A 86 -2.73 -21.59 -2.77
CA HIS A 86 -4.09 -21.10 -2.56
C HIS A 86 -4.13 -19.60 -2.85
N VAL A 87 -5.16 -19.18 -3.56
CA VAL A 87 -5.43 -17.79 -3.93
C VAL A 87 -6.65 -17.31 -3.14
N GLN A 88 -6.48 -16.20 -2.42
CA GLN A 88 -7.57 -15.56 -1.72
C GLN A 88 -8.38 -14.69 -2.68
N ASP A 89 -9.70 -14.87 -2.68
CA ASP A 89 -10.62 -13.97 -3.37
C ASP A 89 -10.65 -12.61 -2.63
N PRO A 90 -10.36 -11.48 -3.30
CA PRO A 90 -10.39 -10.18 -2.68
C PRO A 90 -11.80 -9.71 -2.25
N LEU A 91 -12.86 -10.21 -2.88
CA LEU A 91 -14.26 -9.86 -2.56
C LEU A 91 -14.78 -10.74 -1.43
N THR A 92 -14.73 -12.07 -1.59
CA THR A 92 -15.30 -13.01 -0.61
C THR A 92 -14.36 -13.35 0.55
N LYS A 93 -13.07 -12.99 0.45
CA LYS A 93 -12.00 -13.30 1.42
C LYS A 93 -11.75 -14.80 1.64
N LYS A 94 -12.39 -15.68 0.86
CA LYS A 94 -12.21 -17.13 0.92
C LYS A 94 -10.93 -17.56 0.20
N TRP A 95 -10.32 -18.65 0.68
CA TRP A 95 -9.15 -19.30 0.08
C TRP A 95 -9.59 -20.54 -0.71
N ALA A 96 -10.49 -20.35 -1.67
CA ALA A 96 -11.13 -21.45 -2.39
C ALA A 96 -10.41 -21.83 -3.70
N GLU A 97 -9.71 -20.87 -4.32
CA GLU A 97 -9.02 -21.09 -5.59
C GLU A 97 -7.59 -21.61 -5.34
N THR A 98 -7.13 -22.50 -6.20
CA THR A 98 -5.73 -22.93 -6.28
C THR A 98 -5.13 -22.50 -7.62
N GLY A 99 -3.83 -22.28 -7.64
CA GLY A 99 -3.12 -21.97 -8.87
C GLY A 99 -1.62 -22.22 -8.76
N THR A 100 -0.95 -22.17 -9.90
CA THR A 100 0.51 -22.38 -9.98
C THR A 100 1.19 -21.05 -10.23
N VAL A 101 2.23 -20.74 -9.45
CA VAL A 101 3.03 -19.54 -9.67
C VAL A 101 3.82 -19.69 -10.97
N ILE A 102 3.68 -18.74 -11.90
CA ILE A 102 4.40 -18.73 -13.18
C ILE A 102 5.66 -17.88 -13.03
N THR A 103 5.50 -16.61 -12.65
CA THR A 103 6.60 -15.66 -12.54
C THR A 103 6.46 -14.78 -11.31
N ARG A 104 7.59 -14.29 -10.83
CA ARG A 104 7.67 -13.27 -9.78
C ARG A 104 8.08 -11.95 -10.42
N CYS A 105 7.32 -10.88 -10.16
CA CYS A 105 7.69 -9.55 -10.64
C CYS A 105 8.94 -9.03 -9.90
N SER A 106 9.67 -8.10 -10.51
CA SER A 106 10.92 -7.51 -9.98
C SER A 106 10.79 -6.91 -8.58
N SER A 107 9.63 -6.30 -8.25
CA SER A 107 9.35 -5.78 -6.91
C SER A 107 9.20 -6.86 -5.84
N GLY A 108 8.96 -8.10 -6.25
CA GLY A 108 8.76 -9.25 -5.37
C GLY A 108 7.45 -9.26 -4.59
N GLN A 109 6.58 -8.27 -4.80
CA GLN A 109 5.28 -8.12 -4.13
C GLN A 109 4.11 -8.65 -4.97
N SER A 110 4.33 -8.83 -6.27
CA SER A 110 3.35 -9.33 -7.23
C SER A 110 3.86 -10.59 -7.91
N TYR A 111 2.95 -11.52 -8.15
CA TYR A 111 3.20 -12.80 -8.79
C TYR A 111 2.19 -13.00 -9.89
N GLU A 112 2.65 -13.55 -11.01
CA GLU A 112 1.78 -14.10 -12.04
C GLU A 112 1.43 -15.53 -11.64
N VAL A 113 0.14 -15.81 -11.55
CA VAL A 113 -0.38 -17.13 -11.13
C VAL A 113 -1.33 -17.63 -12.21
N ASN A 114 -1.18 -18.90 -12.57
CA ASN A 114 -2.14 -19.61 -13.40
C ASN A 114 -3.27 -20.15 -12.51
N ILE A 115 -4.48 -19.65 -12.69
CA ILE A 115 -5.68 -20.10 -11.98
C ILE A 115 -6.62 -20.70 -13.02
N ASN A 116 -6.88 -22.00 -12.95
CA ASN A 116 -7.79 -22.71 -13.86
C ASN A 116 -7.51 -22.44 -15.36
N GLY A 117 -6.24 -22.33 -15.76
CA GLY A 117 -5.82 -22.03 -17.14
C GLY A 117 -5.74 -20.54 -17.48
N SER A 118 -6.21 -19.65 -16.60
CA SER A 118 -6.13 -18.20 -16.78
C SER A 118 -4.98 -17.58 -15.98
N LYS A 119 -4.14 -16.80 -16.66
CA LYS A 119 -3.05 -16.06 -16.01
C LYS A 119 -3.58 -14.79 -15.34
N ARG A 120 -3.19 -14.56 -14.09
CA ARG A 120 -3.57 -13.35 -13.32
C ARG A 120 -2.40 -12.87 -12.47
N PHE A 121 -2.29 -11.56 -12.31
CA PHE A 121 -1.40 -10.96 -11.32
C PHE A 121 -2.07 -10.92 -9.95
N ARG A 122 -1.37 -11.39 -8.91
CA ARG A 122 -1.82 -11.37 -7.51
C ARG A 122 -0.72 -10.87 -6.59
N SER A 123 -1.12 -10.09 -5.59
CA SER A 123 -0.21 -9.67 -4.52
C SER A 123 0.17 -10.89 -3.69
N ARG A 124 1.43 -10.93 -3.23
CA ARG A 124 1.93 -11.97 -2.33
C ARG A 124 1.01 -12.24 -1.15
N ARG A 125 0.36 -11.20 -0.61
CA ARG A 125 -0.53 -11.33 0.57
C ARG A 125 -1.76 -12.20 0.31
N LEU A 126 -2.18 -12.31 -0.95
CA LEU A 126 -3.34 -13.10 -1.38
C LEU A 126 -2.96 -14.52 -1.82
N LEU A 127 -1.71 -14.93 -1.59
CA LEU A 127 -1.20 -16.24 -1.97
C LEU A 127 -0.72 -16.99 -0.72
N ARG A 128 -1.00 -18.28 -0.61
CA ARG A 128 -0.46 -19.16 0.42
C ARG A 128 0.06 -20.42 -0.24
N LEU A 129 1.26 -20.84 0.15
CA LEU A 129 1.81 -22.11 -0.32
C LEU A 129 0.87 -23.24 0.12
N VAL A 130 0.47 -24.07 -0.84
CA VAL A 130 -0.23 -25.31 -0.52
C VAL A 130 0.83 -26.28 0.04
N PRO A 131 0.64 -26.80 1.25
CA PRO A 131 1.57 -27.76 1.81
C PRO A 131 1.68 -29.01 0.93
N GLU A 132 2.88 -29.59 0.85
CA GLU A 132 3.13 -30.70 -0.06
C GLU A 132 2.30 -31.96 0.25
N PHE A 133 1.80 -32.10 1.48
CA PHE A 133 0.99 -33.25 1.90
C PHE A 133 -0.39 -33.34 1.23
N SER A 134 -0.83 -32.31 0.51
CA SER A 134 -2.07 -32.37 -0.29
C SER A 134 -1.82 -32.57 -1.78
N LYS A 135 -0.58 -32.83 -2.20
CA LYS A 135 -0.27 -33.32 -3.55
C LYS A 135 -0.70 -34.79 -3.61
N THR A 136 -1.99 -35.06 -3.79
CA THR A 136 -2.44 -36.44 -4.06
C THR A 136 -1.75 -36.90 -5.35
N PRO A 137 -0.96 -37.99 -5.34
CA PRO A 137 -0.42 -38.55 -6.56
C PRO A 137 -1.58 -39.23 -7.30
N GLU A 138 -2.32 -38.45 -8.10
CA GLU A 138 -3.24 -39.02 -9.07
C GLU A 138 -2.41 -39.61 -10.21
N GLY A 139 -2.20 -40.93 -10.17
CA GLY A 139 -1.87 -41.74 -11.35
C GLY A 139 -0.44 -42.24 -11.48
N GLU A 140 -0.05 -43.19 -10.63
CA GLU A 140 0.74 -44.34 -11.11
C GLU A 140 -0.22 -45.53 -11.20
N MET A 141 -0.74 -45.80 -12.41
CA MET A 141 -1.27 -47.09 -12.84
C MET A 141 -0.84 -47.33 -14.28
#